data_AF-A0A964YG35-F1
#
_entry.id   AF-A0A964YG35-F1
#
_cell.length_a   1.000
_cell.length_b   1.000
_cell.length_c   1.000
_cell.angle_alpha   90.00
_cell.angle_beta   90.00
_cell.angle_gamma   90.00
#
_symmetry.space_group_name_H-M   'P 1'
#
loop_
_entity.id
_entity.type
_entity.pdbx_description
1 polymer ?
#
loop_
_entity_poly.entity_id
_entity_poly.type
_entity_poly.pdbx_seq_one_letter_code
_entity_poly.pdbx_strand_id
1 'polypeptide(L)'
;MQFEIHILQSFPPANLNRDENGMPKSTVFGGRPRARISSQCQKRATRLFYQQNANIDASHFAQRSRSWMPMLQARLIKGGIDENKAAIAAKLALEVLGAKIEGDRVETKTILFLGSVEIGAIAEILMKHWALVEPSLVGTEPKLPKEPNIPKVIEKTLIENGKPGDVALFGRMMASLPTHAISVNPLQQEFDFFTAVDDLGTDDDQGADHMGETGYNSSTYYRFTTLDTEQLQANLGTAVSAVGIVHAYAEAFIHAIPTGHQNAFAAHTLPAAVMVVVRSGQPISLVDAFENPVGPKYGKSLLENAVTKLDDHWADLVKMYGETSVLYKGIVIRNQLAKSLQHLAPFEKPSVKELLKDGLATLFPGDQ
;
A
#
# COMPACT_ATOMS: atom_id res chain seq x y z
N MET A 1 -18.96 3.73 -6.06
CA MET A 1 -18.23 4.80 -6.81
C MET A 1 -16.73 4.54 -6.77
N GLN A 2 -15.99 4.97 -7.79
CA GLN A 2 -14.54 4.81 -7.87
C GLN A 2 -13.82 6.13 -7.61
N PHE A 3 -12.78 6.08 -6.77
CA PHE A 3 -11.89 7.20 -6.47
C PHE A 3 -10.51 6.93 -7.07
N GLU A 4 -10.20 7.61 -8.17
CA GLU A 4 -8.98 7.43 -8.95
C GLU A 4 -7.92 8.48 -8.52
N ILE A 5 -6.68 8.06 -8.35
CA ILE A 5 -5.53 8.96 -8.16
C ILE A 5 -4.47 8.65 -9.21
N HIS A 6 -4.10 9.65 -9.99
CA HIS A 6 -3.06 9.61 -11.01
C HIS A 6 -1.92 10.52 -10.59
N ILE A 7 -0.69 10.01 -10.62
CA ILE A 7 0.48 10.73 -10.13
C ILE A 7 1.58 10.67 -11.18
N LEU A 8 2.21 11.82 -11.46
CA LEU A 8 3.52 11.90 -12.10
C LEU A 8 4.57 12.30 -11.05
N GLN A 9 5.56 11.44 -10.85
CA GLN A 9 6.61 11.67 -9.87
C GLN A 9 7.97 11.28 -10.43
N SER A 10 8.91 12.22 -10.44
CA SER A 10 10.30 11.96 -10.79
C SER A 10 11.08 11.55 -9.55
N PHE A 11 11.90 10.52 -9.69
CA PHE A 11 12.93 10.17 -8.73
C PHE A 11 14.31 10.44 -9.34
N PRO A 12 15.26 10.98 -8.56
CA PRO A 12 16.67 11.08 -8.96
C PRO A 12 17.28 9.66 -9.11
N PRO A 13 18.58 9.52 -9.42
CA PRO A 13 19.27 8.24 -9.34
C PRO A 13 18.89 7.47 -8.07
N ALA A 14 18.26 6.30 -8.23
CA ALA A 14 17.72 5.53 -7.12
C ALA A 14 17.56 4.04 -7.45
N ASN A 15 17.60 3.22 -6.40
CA ASN A 15 17.22 1.81 -6.45
C ASN A 15 16.05 1.52 -5.47
N LEU A 16 14.89 2.11 -5.78
CA LEU A 16 13.68 2.09 -4.94
C LEU A 16 13.07 0.69 -4.78
N ASN A 17 13.18 -0.15 -5.81
CA ASN A 17 12.63 -1.50 -5.81
C ASN A 17 13.45 -2.42 -6.73
N ARG A 18 14.17 -3.37 -6.11
CA ARG A 18 15.08 -4.30 -6.79
C ARG A 18 14.56 -5.73 -6.94
N ASP A 19 15.13 -6.47 -7.89
CA ASP A 19 14.99 -7.90 -8.07
C ASP A 19 15.98 -8.70 -7.18
N GLU A 20 16.03 -10.01 -7.39
CA GLU A 20 16.93 -10.93 -6.66
C GLU A 20 18.42 -10.69 -6.92
N ASN A 21 18.78 -10.05 -8.04
CA ASN A 21 20.15 -9.72 -8.41
C ASN A 21 20.55 -8.31 -7.95
N GLY A 22 19.70 -7.63 -7.18
CA GLY A 22 19.94 -6.28 -6.71
C GLY A 22 19.61 -5.18 -7.73
N MET A 23 19.13 -5.53 -8.93
CA MET A 23 18.86 -4.55 -9.99
C MET A 23 17.48 -3.92 -9.85
N PRO A 24 17.35 -2.60 -10.06
CA PRO A 24 16.05 -1.94 -10.21
C PRO A 24 15.12 -2.71 -11.15
N LYS A 25 13.91 -2.99 -10.67
CA LYS A 25 12.93 -3.75 -11.46
C LYS A 25 12.55 -2.98 -12.72
N SER A 26 12.42 -3.69 -13.82
CA SER A 26 12.00 -3.16 -15.11
C SER A 26 10.79 -3.92 -15.68
N THR A 27 10.24 -3.41 -16.78
CA THR A 27 9.21 -4.05 -17.61
C THR A 27 9.28 -3.52 -19.03
N VAL A 28 8.51 -4.07 -19.97
CA VAL A 28 8.38 -3.54 -21.34
C VAL A 28 6.98 -2.97 -21.51
N PHE A 29 6.88 -1.74 -22.00
CA PHE A 29 5.61 -1.08 -22.30
C PHE A 29 5.75 -0.24 -23.57
N GLY A 30 4.81 -0.38 -24.51
CA GLY A 30 4.91 0.22 -25.84
C GLY A 30 6.16 -0.21 -26.61
N GLY A 31 6.60 -1.47 -26.43
CA GLY A 31 7.80 -2.01 -27.08
C GLY A 31 9.13 -1.45 -26.56
N ARG A 32 9.15 -0.69 -25.46
CA ARG A 32 10.37 -0.11 -24.88
C ARG A 32 10.56 -0.51 -23.41
N PRO A 33 11.80 -0.73 -22.94
CA PRO A 33 12.09 -0.98 -21.53
C PRO A 33 11.69 0.21 -20.66
N ARG A 34 11.07 -0.05 -19.51
CA ARG A 34 10.60 0.92 -18.51
C ARG A 34 11.07 0.52 -17.12
N ALA A 35 11.37 1.51 -16.28
CA ALA A 35 11.56 1.28 -14.86
C ALA A 35 10.21 0.92 -14.23
N ARG A 36 10.19 0.04 -13.23
CA ARG A 36 8.96 -0.43 -12.59
C ARG A 36 9.10 -0.45 -11.07
N ILE A 37 8.20 0.24 -10.37
CA ILE A 37 7.99 0.03 -8.93
C ILE A 37 6.80 -0.91 -8.76
N SER A 38 7.05 -2.03 -8.10
CA SER A 38 6.05 -3.07 -7.96
C SER A 38 4.86 -2.63 -7.10
N SER A 39 3.66 -3.14 -7.43
CA SER A 39 2.44 -2.83 -6.68
C SER A 39 2.60 -3.16 -5.19
N GLN A 40 3.21 -4.29 -4.84
CA GLN A 40 3.49 -4.69 -3.46
C GLN A 40 4.44 -3.71 -2.74
N CYS A 41 5.41 -3.13 -3.45
CA CYS A 41 6.31 -2.13 -2.90
C CYS A 41 5.55 -0.84 -2.57
N GLN A 42 4.71 -0.37 -3.50
CA GLN A 42 3.84 0.79 -3.27
C GLN A 42 2.81 0.54 -2.17
N LYS A 43 2.16 -0.62 -2.13
CA LYS A 43 1.23 -1.02 -1.06
C LYS A 43 1.90 -0.94 0.31
N ARG A 44 3.11 -1.49 0.43
CA ARG A 44 3.84 -1.48 1.70
C ARG A 44 4.21 -0.06 2.10
N ALA A 45 4.76 0.74 1.19
CA ALA A 45 5.11 2.14 1.47
C ALA A 45 3.88 2.95 1.89
N THR A 46 2.78 2.83 1.13
CA THR A 46 1.50 3.50 1.42
C THR A 46 0.95 3.08 2.78
N ARG A 47 0.89 1.78 3.08
CA ARG A 47 0.39 1.29 4.36
C ARG A 47 1.21 1.78 5.55
N LEU A 48 2.54 1.78 5.44
CA LEU A 48 3.39 2.27 6.54
C LEU A 48 3.22 3.78 6.73
N PHE A 49 3.16 4.55 5.65
CA PHE A 49 2.88 5.98 5.74
C PHE A 49 1.52 6.25 6.38
N TYR A 50 0.49 5.52 5.95
CA TYR A 50 -0.86 5.57 6.52
C TYR A 50 -0.84 5.29 8.03
N GLN A 51 -0.22 4.20 8.48
CA GLN A 51 -0.14 3.85 9.90
C GLN A 51 0.64 4.88 10.74
N GLN A 52 1.61 5.58 10.13
CA GLN A 52 2.45 6.55 10.83
C GLN A 52 1.83 7.96 10.90
N ASN A 53 1.08 8.37 9.88
CA ASN A 53 0.67 9.76 9.69
C ASN A 53 -0.85 9.98 9.68
N ALA A 54 -1.66 8.91 9.56
CA ALA A 54 -3.11 9.05 9.56
C ALA A 54 -3.60 9.45 10.96
N ASN A 55 -4.40 10.51 11.02
CA ASN A 55 -5.10 10.90 12.25
C ASN A 55 -6.37 10.07 12.42
N ILE A 56 -6.19 8.76 12.64
CA ILE A 56 -7.25 7.76 12.79
C ILE A 56 -6.94 6.93 14.05
N ASP A 57 -7.98 6.47 14.74
CA ASP A 57 -7.81 5.65 15.94
C ASP A 57 -6.99 4.38 15.65
N ALA A 58 -6.05 4.07 16.56
CA ALA A 58 -5.12 2.96 16.41
C ALA A 58 -5.82 1.59 16.33
N SER A 59 -7.06 1.47 16.81
CA SER A 59 -7.91 0.29 16.67
C SER A 59 -8.23 -0.05 15.21
N HIS A 60 -8.15 0.92 14.30
CA HIS A 60 -8.34 0.72 12.86
C HIS A 60 -7.06 0.29 12.12
N PHE A 61 -5.94 0.14 12.81
CA PHE A 61 -4.70 -0.36 12.20
C PHE A 61 -4.55 -1.86 12.38
N ALA A 62 -3.97 -2.51 11.37
CA ALA A 62 -3.64 -3.92 11.37
C ALA A 62 -2.16 -4.15 11.10
N GLN A 63 -1.63 -5.26 11.60
CA GLN A 63 -0.23 -5.64 11.39
C GLN A 63 -0.14 -6.93 10.57
N ARG A 64 0.92 -7.07 9.77
CA ARG A 64 1.23 -8.34 9.11
C ARG A 64 2.34 -9.01 9.89
N SER A 65 2.01 -10.08 10.60
CA SER A 65 2.94 -10.75 11.49
C SER A 65 2.75 -12.26 11.48
N ARG A 66 3.84 -12.97 11.79
CA ARG A 66 3.83 -14.38 12.18
C ARG A 66 3.76 -14.55 13.69
N SER A 67 4.06 -13.50 14.45
CA SER A 67 4.19 -13.51 15.91
C SER A 67 2.94 -12.92 16.58
N TRP A 68 1.77 -13.50 16.28
CA TRP A 68 0.50 -13.11 16.91
C TRP A 68 0.23 -13.86 18.22
N MET A 69 0.88 -15.01 18.39
CA MET A 69 0.69 -15.89 19.55
C MET A 69 1.01 -15.18 20.88
N PRO A 70 2.13 -14.44 21.04
CA PRO A 70 2.42 -13.73 22.29
C PRO A 70 1.35 -12.70 22.64
N MET A 71 0.83 -11.98 21.64
CA MET A 71 -0.18 -10.95 21.85
C MET A 71 -1.52 -11.54 22.31
N LEU A 72 -1.95 -12.65 21.71
CA LEU A 72 -3.18 -13.33 22.10
C LEU A 72 -3.03 -14.02 23.46
N GLN A 73 -1.91 -14.71 23.69
CA GLN A 73 -1.58 -15.35 24.96
C GLN A 73 -1.56 -14.35 26.12
N ALA A 74 -0.89 -13.21 25.96
CA ALA A 74 -0.84 -12.16 26.98
C ALA A 74 -2.23 -11.64 27.38
N ARG A 75 -3.18 -11.56 26.43
CA ARG A 75 -4.56 -11.18 26.72
C ARG A 75 -5.31 -12.24 27.51
N LEU A 76 -5.12 -13.52 27.17
CA LEU A 76 -5.73 -14.64 27.91
C LEU A 76 -5.19 -14.73 29.34
N ILE A 77 -3.88 -14.57 29.54
CA ILE A 77 -3.24 -14.54 30.86
C ILE A 77 -3.80 -13.40 31.71
N LYS A 78 -3.94 -12.20 31.12
CA LYS A 78 -4.57 -11.06 31.79
C LYS A 78 -6.02 -11.34 32.18
N GLY A 79 -6.70 -12.23 31.46
CA GLY A 79 -8.04 -12.74 31.78
C GLY A 79 -8.08 -13.83 32.87
N GLY A 80 -6.94 -14.18 33.47
CA GLY A 80 -6.84 -15.17 34.54
C GLY A 80 -6.61 -16.62 34.07
N ILE A 81 -6.29 -16.82 32.79
CA ILE A 81 -5.98 -18.15 32.24
C ILE A 81 -4.51 -18.49 32.51
N ASP A 82 -4.26 -19.73 32.93
CA ASP A 82 -2.91 -20.30 33.10
C ASP A 82 -2.05 -20.15 31.84
N GLU A 83 -0.76 -19.84 32.00
CA GLU A 83 0.17 -19.55 30.90
C GLU A 83 0.25 -20.66 29.85
N ASN A 84 0.30 -21.94 30.28
CA ASN A 84 0.40 -23.08 29.37
C ASN A 84 -0.91 -23.27 28.60
N LYS A 85 -2.05 -23.15 29.29
CA LYS A 85 -3.38 -23.26 28.66
C LYS A 85 -3.64 -22.09 27.70
N ALA A 86 -3.20 -20.89 28.06
CA ALA A 86 -3.28 -19.70 27.21
C ALA A 86 -2.48 -19.88 25.92
N ALA A 87 -1.27 -20.45 26.00
CA ALA A 87 -0.44 -20.73 24.83
C ALA A 87 -1.14 -21.71 23.87
N ILE A 88 -1.67 -22.83 24.37
CA ILE A 88 -2.37 -23.82 23.54
C ILE A 88 -3.63 -23.22 22.92
N ALA A 89 -4.46 -22.51 23.70
CA ALA A 89 -5.67 -21.87 23.20
C ALA A 89 -5.36 -20.82 22.12
N ALA A 90 -4.33 -20.00 22.32
CA ALA A 90 -3.88 -19.02 21.34
C ALA A 90 -3.41 -19.68 20.04
N LYS A 91 -2.61 -20.76 20.14
CA LYS A 91 -2.16 -21.56 19.00
C LYS A 91 -3.36 -22.06 18.18
N LEU A 92 -4.30 -22.75 18.82
CA LEU A 92 -5.47 -23.31 18.14
C LEU A 92 -6.36 -22.23 17.49
N ALA A 93 -6.55 -21.09 18.16
CA ALA A 93 -7.31 -19.98 17.60
C ALA A 93 -6.66 -19.39 16.35
N LEU A 94 -5.32 -19.28 16.32
CA LEU A 94 -4.61 -18.83 15.11
C LEU A 94 -4.63 -19.90 14.00
N GLU A 95 -4.60 -21.18 14.33
CA GLU A 95 -4.74 -22.27 13.35
C GLU A 95 -6.10 -22.24 12.63
N VAL A 96 -7.18 -21.90 13.35
CA VAL A 96 -8.50 -21.63 12.73
C VAL A 96 -8.41 -20.55 11.65
N LEU A 97 -7.52 -19.57 11.81
CA LEU A 97 -7.31 -18.50 10.83
C LEU A 97 -6.37 -18.89 9.68
N GLY A 98 -6.01 -20.16 9.56
CA GLY A 98 -5.12 -20.68 8.52
C GLY A 98 -3.63 -20.54 8.85
N ALA A 99 -3.28 -20.25 10.10
CA ALA A 99 -1.90 -20.28 10.54
C ALA A 99 -1.39 -21.71 10.63
N LYS A 100 -0.25 -22.01 10.01
CA LYS A 100 0.44 -23.29 10.21
C LYS A 100 1.48 -23.13 11.30
N ILE A 101 1.34 -23.85 12.41
CA ILE A 101 2.27 -23.79 13.56
C ILE A 101 2.90 -25.19 13.73
N GLU A 102 4.23 -25.27 13.72
CA GLU A 102 4.95 -26.54 13.88
C GLU A 102 5.61 -26.61 15.26
N GLY A 103 5.39 -27.71 15.97
CA GLY A 103 5.92 -27.93 17.32
C GLY A 103 5.54 -26.80 18.28
N ASP A 104 6.53 -26.34 19.04
CA ASP A 104 6.41 -25.29 20.05
C ASP A 104 6.82 -23.90 19.54
N ARG A 105 6.82 -23.70 18.21
CA ARG A 105 7.16 -22.39 17.65
C ARG A 105 6.11 -21.36 18.03
N VAL A 106 6.58 -20.23 18.54
CA VAL A 106 5.78 -19.02 18.84
C VAL A 106 5.32 -18.33 17.56
N GLU A 107 6.03 -18.55 16.45
CA GLU A 107 5.72 -17.96 15.14
C GLU A 107 5.01 -18.93 14.20
N THR A 108 4.01 -18.41 13.50
CA THR A 108 3.28 -19.12 12.45
C THR A 108 4.10 -19.15 11.15
N LYS A 109 3.99 -20.19 10.31
CA LYS A 109 4.58 -20.17 8.96
C LYS A 109 3.87 -19.17 8.05
N THR A 110 2.54 -19.10 8.18
CA THR A 110 1.67 -18.20 7.42
C THR A 110 1.64 -16.82 8.07
N ILE A 111 1.86 -15.75 7.31
CA ILE A 111 1.66 -14.38 7.81
C ILE A 111 0.16 -14.12 7.91
N LEU A 112 -0.30 -13.65 9.08
CA LEU A 112 -1.66 -13.17 9.27
C LEU A 112 -1.71 -11.64 9.29
N PHE A 113 -2.78 -11.07 8.74
CA PHE A 113 -3.05 -9.63 8.73
C PHE A 113 -4.23 -9.33 9.66
N LEU A 114 -3.92 -8.93 10.90
CA LEU A 114 -4.91 -8.77 11.97
C LEU A 114 -4.77 -7.41 12.67
N GLY A 115 -5.90 -6.91 13.17
CA GLY A 115 -5.99 -5.72 14.02
C GLY A 115 -5.95 -6.04 15.51
N SER A 116 -5.69 -5.03 16.35
CA SER A 116 -5.69 -5.17 17.80
C SER A 116 -7.09 -5.47 18.36
N VAL A 117 -8.14 -4.96 17.73
CA VAL A 117 -9.55 -5.24 18.06
C VAL A 117 -9.89 -6.70 17.80
N GLU A 118 -9.44 -7.23 16.66
CA GLU A 118 -9.70 -8.62 16.26
C GLU A 118 -9.05 -9.61 17.22
N ILE A 119 -7.79 -9.38 17.58
CA ILE A 119 -7.10 -10.16 18.60
C ILE A 119 -7.81 -10.07 19.95
N GLY A 120 -8.37 -8.91 20.29
CA GLY A 120 -9.18 -8.73 21.49
C GLY A 120 -10.46 -9.55 21.48
N ALA A 121 -11.22 -9.46 20.39
CA ALA A 121 -12.47 -10.19 20.24
C ALA A 121 -12.24 -11.72 20.27
N ILE A 122 -11.15 -12.21 19.66
CA ILE A 122 -10.76 -13.62 19.74
C ILE A 122 -10.49 -14.02 21.20
N ALA A 123 -9.73 -13.21 21.94
CA ALA A 123 -9.48 -13.47 23.36
C ALA A 123 -10.78 -13.51 24.17
N GLU A 124 -11.68 -12.55 23.96
CA GLU A 124 -12.98 -12.48 24.63
C GLU A 124 -13.86 -13.69 24.35
N ILE A 125 -13.89 -14.18 23.10
CA ILE A 125 -14.62 -15.40 22.74
C ILE A 125 -14.06 -16.60 23.49
N LEU A 126 -12.74 -16.76 23.52
CA LEU A 126 -12.08 -17.85 24.23
C LEU A 126 -12.37 -17.79 25.74
N MET A 127 -12.30 -16.60 26.35
CA MET A 127 -12.59 -16.41 27.77
C MET A 127 -14.07 -16.65 28.10
N LYS A 128 -14.99 -16.14 27.27
CA LYS A 128 -16.44 -16.32 27.45
C LYS A 128 -16.85 -17.80 27.40
N HIS A 129 -16.18 -18.59 26.58
CA HIS A 129 -16.43 -20.01 26.42
C HIS A 129 -15.39 -20.89 27.14
N TRP A 130 -14.64 -20.33 28.10
CA TRP A 130 -13.48 -21.00 28.69
C TRP A 130 -13.81 -22.35 29.33
N ALA A 131 -14.95 -22.46 30.00
CA ALA A 131 -15.40 -23.73 30.61
C ALA A 131 -15.54 -24.89 29.60
N LEU A 132 -15.76 -24.58 28.32
CA LEU A 132 -15.82 -25.56 27.24
C LEU A 132 -14.47 -25.73 26.53
N VAL A 133 -13.67 -24.66 26.46
CA VAL A 133 -12.33 -24.67 25.84
C VAL A 133 -11.34 -25.43 26.71
N GLU A 134 -11.29 -25.17 28.01
CA GLU A 134 -10.27 -25.72 28.92
C GLU A 134 -10.16 -27.26 28.88
N PRO A 135 -11.28 -28.03 28.95
CA PRO A 135 -11.20 -29.49 28.85
C PRO A 135 -10.69 -29.97 27.49
N SER A 136 -10.92 -29.21 26.42
CA SER A 136 -10.55 -29.58 25.05
C SER A 136 -9.08 -29.31 24.72
N LEU A 137 -8.36 -28.64 25.63
CA LEU A 137 -6.90 -28.42 25.54
C LEU A 137 -6.09 -29.63 26.06
N VAL A 138 -6.74 -30.58 26.75
CA VAL A 138 -6.08 -31.74 27.36
C VAL A 138 -6.32 -32.98 26.50
N GLY A 139 -5.26 -33.53 25.89
CA GLY A 139 -5.34 -34.73 25.06
C GLY A 139 -4.20 -34.85 24.06
N THR A 140 -4.16 -35.97 23.32
CA THR A 140 -3.17 -36.23 22.26
C THR A 140 -3.34 -35.33 21.04
N GLU A 141 -4.54 -34.79 20.80
CA GLU A 141 -4.83 -33.80 19.76
C GLU A 141 -5.78 -32.70 20.30
N PRO A 142 -5.25 -31.64 20.93
CA PRO A 142 -6.07 -30.56 21.44
C PRO A 142 -6.73 -29.80 20.28
N LYS A 143 -8.03 -29.52 20.41
CA LYS A 143 -8.84 -28.81 19.38
C LYS A 143 -9.87 -27.92 20.05
N LEU A 144 -10.25 -26.82 19.40
CA LEU A 144 -11.34 -25.99 19.90
C LEU A 144 -12.69 -26.71 19.81
N PRO A 145 -13.61 -26.50 20.78
CA PRO A 145 -14.93 -27.12 20.82
C PRO A 145 -15.74 -26.90 19.53
N LYS A 146 -16.41 -27.96 19.07
CA LYS A 146 -17.31 -27.93 17.90
C LYS A 146 -18.77 -27.59 18.28
N GLU A 147 -19.13 -27.71 19.55
CA GLU A 147 -20.45 -27.38 20.09
C GLU A 147 -20.32 -26.57 21.39
N PRO A 148 -20.66 -25.26 21.40
CA PRO A 148 -20.92 -24.42 20.22
C PRO A 148 -19.67 -24.35 19.33
N ASN A 149 -19.83 -24.12 18.03
CA ASN A 149 -18.72 -24.15 17.07
C ASN A 149 -17.81 -22.92 17.23
N ILE A 150 -16.90 -22.96 18.20
CA ILE A 150 -15.98 -21.86 18.52
C ILE A 150 -15.13 -21.45 17.31
N PRO A 151 -14.58 -22.37 16.50
CA PRO A 151 -13.90 -22.01 15.26
C PRO A 151 -14.74 -21.10 14.35
N LYS A 152 -16.00 -21.48 14.09
CA LYS A 152 -16.90 -20.66 13.26
C LYS A 152 -17.22 -19.31 13.91
N VAL A 153 -17.33 -19.24 15.22
CA VAL A 153 -17.55 -17.96 15.94
C VAL A 153 -16.35 -17.04 15.77
N ILE A 154 -15.12 -17.56 15.90
CA ILE A 154 -13.88 -16.81 15.66
C ILE A 154 -13.83 -16.29 14.22
N GLU A 155 -14.08 -17.14 13.22
CA GLU A 155 -14.11 -16.75 11.81
C GLU A 155 -15.16 -15.67 11.53
N LYS A 156 -16.37 -15.85 12.07
CA LYS A 156 -17.50 -14.94 11.90
C LYS A 156 -17.24 -13.57 12.54
N THR A 157 -16.57 -13.54 13.68
CA THR A 157 -16.20 -12.30 14.38
C THR A 157 -15.26 -11.41 13.56
N LEU A 158 -14.36 -12.00 12.77
CA LEU A 158 -13.49 -11.27 11.85
C LEU A 158 -14.20 -10.64 10.65
N ILE A 159 -15.47 -11.00 10.45
CA ILE A 159 -16.34 -10.48 9.39
C ILE A 159 -17.33 -9.46 10.01
N GLU A 160 -17.93 -9.79 11.16
CA GLU A 160 -19.01 -9.00 11.76
C GLU A 160 -18.55 -7.75 12.53
N ASN A 161 -17.38 -7.76 13.16
CA ASN A 161 -16.89 -6.61 13.95
C ASN A 161 -16.34 -5.45 13.09
N GLY A 162 -16.51 -5.51 11.77
CA GLY A 162 -15.87 -4.60 10.82
C GLY A 162 -14.37 -4.88 10.69
N LYS A 163 -13.82 -4.61 9.50
CA LYS A 163 -12.38 -4.79 9.26
C LYS A 163 -11.62 -3.54 9.71
N PRO A 164 -10.41 -3.67 10.30
CA PRO A 164 -9.50 -2.54 10.45
C PRO A 164 -9.31 -1.83 9.10
N GLY A 165 -9.16 -0.51 9.09
CA GLY A 165 -9.02 0.30 7.89
C GLY A 165 -7.98 -0.24 6.91
N ASP A 166 -6.83 -0.66 7.42
CA ASP A 166 -5.78 -1.32 6.65
C ASP A 166 -6.26 -2.59 5.92
N VAL A 167 -7.01 -3.44 6.62
CA VAL A 167 -7.54 -4.69 6.07
C VAL A 167 -8.67 -4.40 5.10
N ALA A 168 -9.48 -3.38 5.38
CA ALA A 168 -10.56 -2.93 4.51
C ALA A 168 -10.06 -2.35 3.18
N LEU A 169 -8.94 -1.63 3.21
CA LEU A 169 -8.27 -1.05 2.04
C LEU A 169 -7.46 -2.06 1.23
N PHE A 170 -6.66 -2.91 1.89
CA PHE A 170 -5.67 -3.77 1.21
C PHE A 170 -6.07 -5.25 1.12
N GLY A 171 -7.15 -5.65 1.80
CA GLY A 171 -7.58 -7.02 1.95
C GLY A 171 -6.64 -7.88 2.83
N ARG A 172 -7.15 -9.01 3.32
CA ARG A 172 -6.34 -10.00 4.09
C ARG A 172 -5.42 -10.84 3.21
N MET A 173 -5.91 -11.26 2.04
CA MET A 173 -5.16 -12.09 1.07
C MET A 173 -4.80 -11.35 -0.23
N MET A 174 -4.82 -10.01 -0.19
CA MET A 174 -4.86 -9.07 -1.31
C MET A 174 -6.25 -8.97 -1.97
N ALA A 175 -6.90 -7.83 -1.78
CA ALA A 175 -7.85 -7.32 -2.78
C ALA A 175 -7.39 -5.90 -3.17
N SER A 176 -7.77 -5.49 -4.39
CA SER A 176 -7.23 -4.42 -5.24
C SER A 176 -6.67 -3.17 -4.55
N LEU A 177 -5.60 -2.60 -5.17
CA LEU A 177 -4.91 -1.28 -5.00
C LEU A 177 -3.47 -1.31 -4.50
N PRO A 178 -2.49 -0.53 -5.03
CA PRO A 178 -2.34 0.18 -6.32
C PRO A 178 -1.83 -0.72 -7.47
N THR A 179 -1.72 -0.18 -8.69
CA THR A 179 -1.08 -0.86 -9.84
C THR A 179 0.45 -0.81 -9.75
N HIS A 180 1.16 -1.53 -10.63
CA HIS A 180 2.59 -1.28 -10.83
C HIS A 180 2.78 0.13 -11.37
N ALA A 181 3.68 0.91 -10.76
CA ALA A 181 4.09 2.19 -11.34
C ALA A 181 5.18 1.92 -12.36
N ILE A 182 5.07 2.56 -13.53
CA ILE A 182 6.01 2.41 -14.63
C ILE A 182 6.57 3.77 -15.06
N SER A 183 7.80 3.80 -15.55
CA SER A 183 8.38 5.04 -16.06
C SER A 183 7.68 5.51 -17.33
N VAL A 184 7.43 6.81 -17.44
CA VAL A 184 6.90 7.46 -18.65
C VAL A 184 7.99 7.66 -19.71
N ASN A 185 9.25 7.71 -19.29
CA ASN A 185 10.44 7.69 -20.14
C ASN A 185 10.97 6.27 -20.37
N PRO A 186 11.78 6.03 -21.42
CA PRO A 186 12.53 4.80 -21.56
C PRO A 186 13.46 4.61 -20.35
N LEU A 187 13.62 3.37 -19.90
CA LEU A 187 14.60 3.03 -18.88
C LEU A 187 16.01 3.19 -19.44
N GLN A 188 16.82 3.94 -18.70
CA GLN A 188 18.28 3.90 -18.79
C GLN A 188 18.76 3.31 -17.47
N GLN A 189 19.29 2.10 -17.55
CA GLN A 189 19.83 1.40 -16.39
C GLN A 189 21.32 1.76 -16.29
N GLU A 190 21.73 2.22 -15.11
CA GLU A 190 23.11 2.59 -14.81
C GLU A 190 23.64 1.74 -13.66
N PHE A 191 24.96 1.70 -13.53
CA PHE A 191 25.67 0.90 -12.54
C PHE A 191 26.69 1.77 -11.83
N ASP A 192 26.72 1.65 -10.51
CA ASP A 192 27.69 2.33 -9.65
C ASP A 192 28.70 1.30 -9.13
N PHE A 193 29.98 1.50 -9.45
CA PHE A 193 31.09 0.69 -8.95
C PHE A 193 31.65 1.36 -7.70
N PHE A 194 31.57 0.67 -6.56
CA PHE A 194 32.03 1.20 -5.29
C PHE A 194 33.06 0.27 -4.64
N THR A 195 33.93 0.86 -3.83
CA THR A 195 34.87 0.12 -2.99
C THR A 195 34.61 0.43 -1.52
N ALA A 196 34.90 -0.53 -0.65
CA ALA A 196 35.04 -0.29 0.78
C ALA A 196 36.52 -0.35 1.14
N VAL A 197 37.02 0.71 1.77
CA VAL A 197 38.41 0.88 2.17
C VAL A 197 38.55 0.44 3.62
N ASP A 198 39.60 -0.32 3.94
CA ASP A 198 39.99 -0.59 5.33
C ASP A 198 41.01 0.47 5.78
N ASP A 199 40.56 1.36 6.67
CA ASP A 199 41.39 2.44 7.21
C ASP A 199 42.55 1.94 8.11
N LEU A 200 42.50 0.69 8.57
CA LEU A 200 43.54 0.07 9.42
C LEU A 200 44.37 -1.00 8.69
N GLY A 201 44.21 -1.13 7.37
CA GLY A 201 44.94 -2.10 6.53
C GLY A 201 46.45 -1.82 6.44
N THR A 202 47.20 -2.75 5.84
CA THR A 202 48.65 -2.60 5.64
C THR A 202 48.97 -1.93 4.30
N ASP A 203 50.10 -1.22 4.18
CA ASP A 203 50.48 -0.48 2.96
C ASP A 203 50.65 -1.38 1.70
N ASP A 204 50.81 -2.70 1.88
CA ASP A 204 50.88 -3.68 0.79
C ASP A 204 49.48 -4.14 0.31
N ASP A 205 48.42 -3.90 1.09
CA ASP A 205 47.04 -4.09 0.68
C ASP A 205 46.59 -2.82 -0.05
N GLN A 206 46.39 -2.89 -1.37
CA GLN A 206 45.93 -1.76 -2.16
C GLN A 206 44.47 -1.36 -1.82
N GLY A 207 44.26 -0.71 -0.68
CA GLY A 207 43.18 0.21 -0.30
C GLY A 207 41.72 -0.19 -0.53
N ALA A 208 41.37 -1.31 -1.15
CA ALA A 208 39.99 -1.72 -1.42
C ALA A 208 39.78 -3.16 -0.90
N ASP A 209 39.34 -3.26 0.36
CA ASP A 209 39.02 -4.52 1.02
C ASP A 209 37.78 -5.19 0.39
N HIS A 210 36.85 -4.38 -0.13
CA HIS A 210 35.70 -4.87 -0.89
C HIS A 210 35.46 -4.05 -2.16
N MET A 211 35.00 -4.70 -3.22
CA MET A 211 34.47 -4.07 -4.42
C MET A 211 33.08 -4.61 -4.71
N GLY A 212 32.15 -3.72 -5.06
CA GLY A 212 30.78 -4.07 -5.39
C GLY A 212 30.22 -3.21 -6.51
N GLU A 213 29.09 -3.66 -7.06
CA GLU A 213 28.35 -2.97 -8.10
C GLU A 213 26.89 -2.83 -7.66
N THR A 214 26.30 -1.64 -7.82
CA THR A 214 24.88 -1.40 -7.55
C THR A 214 24.20 -0.76 -8.76
N GLY A 215 23.18 -1.44 -9.28
CA GLY A 215 22.33 -0.86 -10.32
C GLY A 215 21.42 0.25 -9.79
N TYR A 216 21.24 1.30 -10.57
CA TYR A 216 20.31 2.39 -10.31
C TYR A 216 19.68 2.92 -11.60
N ASN A 217 18.64 3.73 -11.47
CA ASN A 217 18.13 4.54 -12.57
C ASN A 217 17.56 5.87 -12.07
N SER A 218 17.43 6.83 -12.98
CA SER A 218 16.64 8.04 -12.79
C SER A 218 15.44 7.98 -13.73
N SER A 219 14.23 8.19 -13.21
CA SER A 219 13.01 8.05 -14.02
C SER A 219 11.82 8.82 -13.46
N THR A 220 10.94 9.21 -14.37
CA THR A 220 9.63 9.77 -14.03
C THR A 220 8.58 8.68 -14.11
N TYR A 221 7.91 8.39 -13.00
CA TYR A 221 6.94 7.32 -12.89
C TYR A 221 5.52 7.85 -12.97
N TYR A 222 4.69 7.15 -13.73
CA TYR A 222 3.24 7.22 -13.61
C TYR A 222 2.78 6.22 -12.56
N ARG A 223 2.11 6.71 -11.51
CA ARG A 223 1.53 5.90 -10.44
C ARG A 223 0.02 6.05 -10.47
N PHE A 224 -0.69 4.95 -10.30
CA PHE A 224 -2.15 4.92 -10.41
C PHE A 224 -2.80 4.02 -9.36
N THR A 225 -3.92 4.48 -8.83
CA THR A 225 -4.72 3.74 -7.84
C THR A 225 -6.21 4.08 -8.00
N THR A 226 -7.08 3.12 -7.63
CA THR A 226 -8.56 3.17 -7.79
C THR A 226 -9.31 2.61 -6.57
N LEU A 227 -9.85 3.44 -5.72
CA LEU A 227 -10.57 2.96 -4.54
C LEU A 227 -12.06 2.78 -4.82
N ASP A 228 -12.55 1.55 -4.67
CA ASP A 228 -13.98 1.27 -4.65
C ASP A 228 -14.53 1.56 -3.26
N THR A 229 -15.36 2.60 -3.21
CA THR A 229 -15.82 3.20 -1.96
C THR A 229 -17.04 2.50 -1.40
N GLU A 230 -17.85 1.86 -2.25
CA GLU A 230 -18.97 1.02 -1.83
C GLU A 230 -18.43 -0.28 -1.22
N GLN A 231 -17.44 -0.89 -1.88
CA GLN A 231 -16.77 -2.07 -1.34
C GLN A 231 -16.00 -1.75 -0.06
N LEU A 232 -15.41 -0.56 0.05
CA LEU A 232 -14.75 -0.10 1.29
C LEU A 232 -15.76 0.06 2.43
N GLN A 233 -16.89 0.74 2.19
CA GLN A 233 -17.95 0.89 3.19
C GLN A 233 -18.47 -0.48 3.66
N ALA A 234 -18.71 -1.40 2.73
CA ALA A 234 -19.09 -2.78 3.05
C ALA A 234 -18.02 -3.52 3.87
N ASN A 235 -16.74 -3.23 3.66
CA ASN A 235 -15.63 -3.81 4.42
C ASN A 235 -15.48 -3.22 5.83
N LEU A 236 -15.69 -1.91 5.98
CA LEU A 236 -15.57 -1.19 7.25
C LEU A 236 -16.76 -1.44 8.18
N GLY A 237 -17.95 -1.67 7.63
CA GLY A 237 -19.19 -1.71 8.40
C GLY A 237 -19.60 -0.31 8.91
N THR A 238 -20.39 -0.26 9.98
CA THR A 238 -20.94 1.00 10.51
C THR A 238 -20.03 1.71 11.53
N ALA A 239 -18.91 1.12 11.89
CA ALA A 239 -18.10 1.58 13.02
C ALA A 239 -17.08 2.69 12.67
N VAL A 240 -16.81 2.92 11.37
CA VAL A 240 -15.67 3.75 10.93
C VAL A 240 -16.10 4.75 9.86
N SER A 241 -15.64 6.00 9.98
CA SER A 241 -15.82 7.00 8.93
C SER A 241 -15.05 6.57 7.67
N ALA A 242 -15.78 6.17 6.63
CA ALA A 242 -15.19 5.87 5.33
C ALA A 242 -14.43 7.08 4.76
N VAL A 243 -14.96 8.29 4.97
CA VAL A 243 -14.32 9.56 4.54
C VAL A 243 -12.91 9.69 5.11
N GLY A 244 -12.75 9.52 6.42
CA GLY A 244 -11.45 9.62 7.09
C GLY A 244 -10.44 8.60 6.57
N ILE A 245 -10.90 7.37 6.32
CA ILE A 245 -10.08 6.28 5.78
C ILE A 245 -9.64 6.57 4.34
N VAL A 246 -10.56 7.03 3.48
CA VAL A 246 -10.23 7.40 2.09
C VAL A 246 -9.27 8.58 2.05
N HIS A 247 -9.51 9.60 2.87
CA HIS A 247 -8.64 10.78 2.97
C HIS A 247 -7.22 10.38 3.37
N ALA A 248 -7.08 9.63 4.47
CA ALA A 248 -5.78 9.17 4.95
C ALA A 248 -5.09 8.22 3.95
N TYR A 249 -5.84 7.38 3.25
CA TYR A 249 -5.30 6.54 2.18
C TYR A 249 -4.77 7.38 1.01
N ALA A 250 -5.52 8.38 0.58
CA ALA A 250 -5.13 9.25 -0.53
C ALA A 250 -3.86 10.04 -0.20
N GLU A 251 -3.83 10.66 0.99
CA GLU A 251 -2.63 11.32 1.54
C GLU A 251 -1.44 10.37 1.58
N ALA A 252 -1.63 9.16 2.08
CA ALA A 252 -0.57 8.16 2.16
C ALA A 252 -0.09 7.71 0.79
N PHE A 253 -0.97 7.52 -0.19
CA PHE A 253 -0.56 7.11 -1.53
C PHE A 253 0.22 8.23 -2.24
N ILE A 254 -0.19 9.49 -2.07
CA ILE A 254 0.48 10.65 -2.66
C ILE A 254 1.89 10.83 -2.08
N HIS A 255 2.04 10.72 -0.75
CA HIS A 255 3.29 11.05 -0.06
C HIS A 255 4.23 9.86 0.17
N ALA A 256 3.74 8.62 0.14
CA ALA A 256 4.59 7.47 0.42
C ALA A 256 5.66 7.25 -0.66
N ILE A 257 6.89 7.02 -0.18
CA ILE A 257 8.05 6.71 -1.02
C ILE A 257 8.60 5.33 -0.61
N PRO A 258 8.92 4.45 -1.56
CA PRO A 258 9.64 3.21 -1.27
C PRO A 258 10.95 3.45 -0.50
N THR A 259 11.22 2.61 0.49
CA THR A 259 12.40 2.74 1.36
C THR A 259 13.65 1.99 0.83
N GLY A 260 13.58 1.40 -0.36
CA GLY A 260 14.71 0.65 -0.94
C GLY A 260 15.90 1.54 -1.24
N HIS A 261 17.09 1.19 -0.72
CA HIS A 261 18.35 1.92 -0.85
C HIS A 261 18.28 3.44 -0.58
N GLN A 262 17.29 3.91 0.19
CA GLN A 262 17.16 5.34 0.49
C GLN A 262 18.36 5.90 1.26
N ASN A 263 18.99 5.09 2.13
CA ASN A 263 20.19 5.52 2.87
C ASN A 263 21.39 5.83 1.95
N ALA A 264 21.44 5.23 0.77
CA ALA A 264 22.53 5.44 -0.19
C ALA A 264 22.19 6.51 -1.25
N PHE A 265 20.93 6.59 -1.67
CA PHE A 265 20.52 7.47 -2.79
C PHE A 265 19.71 8.71 -2.39
N ALA A 266 19.13 8.75 -1.18
CA ALA A 266 18.31 9.86 -0.69
C ALA A 266 17.23 10.37 -1.68
N ALA A 267 16.53 9.45 -2.34
CA ALA A 267 15.52 9.72 -3.37
C ALA A 267 14.16 10.13 -2.77
N HIS A 268 14.17 11.16 -1.92
CA HIS A 268 12.99 11.73 -1.27
C HIS A 268 12.39 12.86 -2.11
N THR A 269 11.44 12.53 -2.98
CA THR A 269 10.75 13.51 -3.85
C THR A 269 9.24 13.50 -3.63
N LEU A 270 8.59 14.63 -3.88
CA LEU A 270 7.13 14.73 -3.96
C LEU A 270 6.66 14.69 -5.42
N PRO A 271 5.41 14.26 -5.67
CA PRO A 271 4.78 14.34 -6.98
C PRO A 271 4.90 15.71 -7.66
N ALA A 272 5.14 15.69 -8.97
CA ALA A 272 5.11 16.88 -9.81
C ALA A 272 3.69 17.22 -10.27
N ALA A 273 2.84 16.19 -10.40
CA ALA A 273 1.41 16.30 -10.70
C ALA A 273 0.61 15.23 -9.95
N VAL A 274 -0.55 15.62 -9.43
CA VAL A 274 -1.53 14.73 -8.81
C VAL A 274 -2.90 15.08 -9.39
N MET A 275 -3.56 14.10 -10.00
CA MET A 275 -4.92 14.23 -10.51
C MET A 275 -5.82 13.25 -9.77
N VAL A 276 -7.00 13.73 -9.38
CA VAL A 276 -8.04 12.94 -8.74
C VAL A 276 -9.28 12.95 -9.62
N VAL A 277 -9.88 11.78 -9.79
CA VAL A 277 -11.15 11.62 -10.52
C VAL A 277 -12.10 10.80 -9.66
N VAL A 278 -13.34 11.28 -9.51
CA VAL A 278 -14.43 10.47 -8.95
C VAL A 278 -15.31 10.04 -10.09
N ARG A 279 -15.55 8.73 -10.20
CA ARG A 279 -16.27 8.13 -11.32
C ARG A 279 -17.38 7.20 -10.85
N SER A 280 -18.54 7.26 -11.51
CA SER A 280 -19.55 6.21 -11.46
C SER A 280 -19.23 5.11 -12.47
N GLY A 281 -19.11 3.86 -12.03
CA GLY A 281 -18.83 2.72 -12.92
C GLY A 281 -17.38 2.24 -12.84
N GLN A 282 -16.80 1.88 -13.99
CA GLN A 282 -15.47 1.25 -14.06
C GLN A 282 -14.35 2.29 -13.98
N PRO A 283 -13.28 2.05 -13.19
CA PRO A 283 -12.17 2.98 -13.15
C PRO A 283 -11.30 2.92 -14.41
N ILE A 284 -10.69 4.05 -14.81
CA ILE A 284 -9.90 4.16 -16.04
C ILE A 284 -8.46 4.58 -15.73
N SER A 285 -7.48 3.80 -16.17
CA SER A 285 -6.07 4.16 -16.10
C SER A 285 -5.69 5.03 -17.30
N LEU A 286 -4.89 6.08 -17.07
CA LEU A 286 -4.30 6.92 -18.12
C LEU A 286 -2.89 6.46 -18.54
N VAL A 287 -2.53 5.19 -18.26
CA VAL A 287 -1.19 4.66 -18.55
C VAL A 287 -0.84 4.70 -20.04
N ASP A 288 -1.85 4.58 -20.91
CA ASP A 288 -1.68 4.57 -22.36
C ASP A 288 -1.25 5.93 -22.93
N ALA A 289 -1.41 7.02 -22.16
CA ALA A 289 -0.76 8.30 -22.45
C ALA A 289 0.76 8.18 -22.65
N PHE A 290 1.36 7.14 -22.06
CA PHE A 290 2.80 6.88 -22.05
C PHE A 290 3.20 5.62 -22.82
N GLU A 291 2.30 5.03 -23.62
CA GLU A 291 2.63 3.90 -24.50
C GLU A 291 3.86 4.26 -25.35
N ASN A 292 3.77 5.38 -26.07
CA ASN A 292 4.93 6.01 -26.70
C ASN A 292 5.77 6.74 -25.63
N PRO A 293 7.06 6.37 -25.43
CA PRO A 293 7.89 6.97 -24.40
C PRO A 293 8.04 8.49 -24.51
N VAL A 294 8.04 9.13 -23.34
CA VAL A 294 8.28 10.56 -23.20
C VAL A 294 9.78 10.82 -23.01
N GLY A 295 10.28 11.90 -23.61
CA GLY A 295 11.65 12.38 -23.43
C GLY A 295 11.70 13.91 -23.48
N PRO A 296 12.83 14.53 -23.09
CA PRO A 296 13.05 15.94 -23.34
C PRO A 296 13.12 16.19 -24.85
N LYS A 297 12.22 17.03 -25.38
CA LYS A 297 12.14 17.35 -26.80
C LYS A 297 11.46 18.70 -27.01
N TYR A 298 11.75 19.35 -28.15
CA TYR A 298 11.17 20.64 -28.55
C TYR A 298 11.31 21.75 -27.49
N GLY A 299 12.47 21.80 -26.81
CA GLY A 299 12.73 22.77 -25.75
C GLY A 299 11.98 22.55 -24.44
N LYS A 300 11.21 21.47 -24.33
CA LYS A 300 10.49 21.08 -23.10
C LYS A 300 11.22 19.95 -22.37
N SER A 301 11.19 20.01 -21.05
CA SER A 301 11.66 18.94 -20.17
C SER A 301 10.82 17.67 -20.29
N LEU A 302 11.35 16.56 -19.78
CA LEU A 302 10.62 15.30 -19.66
C LEU A 302 9.27 15.46 -18.94
N LEU A 303 9.25 16.21 -17.83
CA LEU A 303 8.05 16.41 -17.02
C LEU A 303 6.99 17.26 -17.73
N GLU A 304 7.38 18.35 -18.39
CA GLU A 304 6.46 19.18 -19.19
C GLU A 304 5.80 18.35 -20.31
N ASN A 305 6.60 17.55 -21.01
CA ASN A 305 6.09 16.65 -22.05
C ASN A 305 5.19 15.55 -21.47
N ALA A 306 5.48 15.04 -20.28
CA ALA A 306 4.66 14.02 -19.62
C ALA A 306 3.31 14.58 -19.17
N VAL A 307 3.29 15.79 -18.61
CA VAL A 307 2.05 16.51 -18.26
C VAL A 307 1.20 16.77 -19.50
N THR A 308 1.82 17.28 -20.58
CA THR A 308 1.14 17.49 -21.87
C THR A 308 0.52 16.19 -22.37
N LYS A 309 1.27 15.08 -22.35
CA LYS A 309 0.77 13.77 -22.82
C LYS A 309 -0.39 13.23 -21.99
N LEU A 310 -0.35 13.40 -20.67
CA LEU A 310 -1.45 13.03 -19.77
C LEU A 310 -2.72 13.83 -20.11
N ASP A 311 -2.55 15.15 -20.31
CA ASP A 311 -3.63 16.09 -20.60
C ASP A 311 -4.29 15.83 -21.97
N ASP A 312 -3.49 15.66 -23.02
CA ASP A 312 -3.95 15.32 -24.36
C ASP A 312 -4.70 13.98 -24.35
N HIS A 313 -4.15 12.96 -23.67
CA HIS A 313 -4.78 11.65 -23.59
C HIS A 313 -6.11 11.68 -22.83
N TRP A 314 -6.20 12.48 -21.76
CA TRP A 314 -7.48 12.73 -21.10
C TRP A 314 -8.49 13.31 -22.08
N ALA A 315 -8.13 14.37 -22.82
CA ALA A 315 -9.01 15.00 -23.79
C ALA A 315 -9.45 14.05 -24.91
N ASP A 316 -8.57 13.19 -25.40
CA ASP A 316 -8.89 12.17 -26.39
C ASP A 316 -9.92 11.16 -25.86
N LEU A 317 -9.74 10.67 -24.62
CA LEU A 317 -10.71 9.78 -23.99
C LEU A 317 -12.07 10.45 -23.78
N VAL A 318 -12.07 11.71 -23.36
CA VAL A 318 -13.29 12.51 -23.20
C VAL A 318 -14.03 12.68 -24.53
N LYS A 319 -13.28 12.97 -25.61
CA LYS A 319 -13.85 13.09 -26.94
C LYS A 319 -14.42 11.76 -27.45
N MET A 320 -13.77 10.64 -27.15
CA MET A 320 -14.14 9.31 -27.64
C MET A 320 -15.30 8.69 -26.85
N TYR A 321 -15.27 8.78 -25.53
CA TYR A 321 -16.19 8.07 -24.63
C TYR A 321 -17.15 9.00 -23.87
N GLY A 322 -16.92 10.31 -23.91
CA GLY A 322 -17.64 11.29 -23.10
C GLY A 322 -17.19 11.31 -21.64
N GLU A 323 -17.86 12.14 -20.85
CA GLU A 323 -17.57 12.35 -19.42
C GLU A 323 -18.75 12.06 -18.50
N THR A 324 -19.82 11.41 -19.00
CA THR A 324 -21.04 11.17 -18.21
C THR A 324 -20.77 10.39 -16.92
N SER A 325 -19.75 9.54 -16.92
CA SER A 325 -19.33 8.78 -15.72
C SER A 325 -18.47 9.59 -14.75
N VAL A 326 -17.91 10.74 -15.15
CA VAL A 326 -17.02 11.57 -14.34
C VAL A 326 -17.85 12.50 -13.47
N LEU A 327 -17.85 12.24 -12.17
CA LEU A 327 -18.55 13.06 -11.18
C LEU A 327 -17.68 14.22 -10.68
N TYR A 328 -16.37 14.00 -10.60
CA TYR A 328 -15.38 15.00 -10.25
C TYR A 328 -14.07 14.74 -10.99
N LYS A 329 -13.37 15.82 -11.34
CA LYS A 329 -11.99 15.80 -11.81
C LYS A 329 -11.29 17.04 -11.29
N GLY A 330 -10.08 16.86 -10.82
CA GLY A 330 -9.22 17.95 -10.39
C GLY A 330 -7.76 17.58 -10.55
N ILE A 331 -6.91 18.58 -10.73
CA ILE A 331 -5.46 18.37 -10.83
C ILE A 331 -4.70 19.42 -10.03
N VAL A 332 -3.61 19.01 -9.40
CA VAL A 332 -2.63 19.89 -8.76
C VAL A 332 -1.29 19.60 -9.40
N ILE A 333 -0.61 20.62 -9.87
CA ILE A 333 0.70 20.50 -10.49
C ILE A 333 1.63 21.60 -9.98
N ARG A 334 2.94 21.39 -10.11
CA ARG A 334 3.91 22.46 -9.84
C ARG A 334 3.69 23.63 -10.79
N ASN A 335 3.70 24.87 -10.29
CA ASN A 335 3.44 26.08 -11.08
C ASN A 335 4.23 26.17 -12.39
N GLN A 336 5.49 25.73 -12.40
CA GLN A 336 6.33 25.73 -13.62
C GLN A 336 5.76 24.84 -14.75
N LEU A 337 4.97 23.83 -14.40
CA LEU A 337 4.35 22.89 -15.34
C LEU A 337 2.95 23.33 -15.78
N ALA A 338 2.35 24.35 -15.14
CA ALA A 338 0.97 24.79 -15.41
C ALA A 338 0.72 25.14 -16.87
N LYS A 339 1.71 25.74 -17.53
CA LYS A 339 1.66 26.07 -18.97
C LYS A 339 1.60 24.84 -19.89
N SER A 340 1.87 23.65 -19.36
CA SER A 340 1.78 22.39 -20.11
C SER A 340 0.37 21.80 -20.11
N LEU A 341 -0.56 22.31 -19.28
CA LEU A 341 -1.96 21.92 -19.30
C LEU A 341 -2.77 22.83 -20.23
N GLN A 342 -3.65 22.24 -21.02
CA GLN A 342 -4.62 22.91 -21.87
C GLN A 342 -6.05 22.48 -21.49
N HIS A 343 -6.29 21.17 -21.39
CA HIS A 343 -7.63 20.60 -21.21
C HIS A 343 -8.03 20.47 -19.74
N LEU A 344 -7.08 20.13 -18.87
CA LEU A 344 -7.28 20.02 -17.42
C LEU A 344 -7.01 21.33 -16.68
N ALA A 345 -6.49 22.37 -17.35
CA ALA A 345 -6.21 23.68 -16.74
C ALA A 345 -7.43 24.30 -16.02
N PRO A 346 -8.68 24.23 -16.54
CA PRO A 346 -9.85 24.74 -15.84
C PRO A 346 -10.19 24.00 -14.53
N PHE A 347 -9.60 22.81 -14.33
CA PHE A 347 -9.81 21.95 -13.16
C PHE A 347 -8.60 21.96 -12.21
N GLU A 348 -7.67 22.89 -12.39
CA GLU A 348 -6.53 23.08 -11.50
C GLU A 348 -7.00 23.50 -10.10
N LYS A 349 -6.41 22.87 -9.08
CA LYS A 349 -6.66 23.16 -7.67
C LYS A 349 -5.40 23.76 -7.05
N PRO A 350 -5.54 24.65 -6.05
CA PRO A 350 -4.40 25.37 -5.48
C PRO A 350 -3.47 24.48 -4.64
N SER A 351 -3.96 23.34 -4.14
CA SER A 351 -3.17 22.43 -3.32
C SER A 351 -3.76 21.01 -3.33
N VAL A 352 -2.93 20.02 -2.96
CA VAL A 352 -3.36 18.63 -2.76
C VAL A 352 -4.51 18.55 -1.75
N LYS A 353 -4.47 19.37 -0.70
CA LYS A 353 -5.52 19.43 0.32
C LYS A 353 -6.89 19.80 -0.26
N GLU A 354 -6.96 20.88 -1.04
CA GLU A 354 -8.23 21.27 -1.68
C GLU A 354 -8.66 20.26 -2.76
N LEU A 355 -7.71 19.69 -3.49
CA LEU A 355 -7.97 18.62 -4.46
C LEU A 355 -8.66 17.41 -3.82
N LEU A 356 -8.15 16.95 -2.68
CA LEU A 356 -8.71 15.83 -1.93
C LEU A 356 -10.03 16.19 -1.27
N LYS A 357 -10.14 17.39 -0.69
CA LYS A 357 -11.38 17.88 -0.07
C LYS A 357 -12.54 17.88 -1.06
N ASP A 358 -12.38 18.45 -2.25
CA ASP A 358 -13.44 18.52 -3.26
C ASP A 358 -13.78 17.14 -3.85
N GLY A 359 -12.77 16.27 -4.01
CA GLY A 359 -12.97 14.89 -4.43
C GLY A 359 -13.77 14.08 -3.40
N LEU A 360 -13.42 14.20 -2.11
CA LEU A 360 -14.11 13.54 -1.01
C LEU A 360 -15.53 14.08 -0.83
N ALA A 361 -15.73 15.39 -0.97
CA ALA A 361 -17.03 16.03 -0.96
C ALA A 361 -17.98 15.45 -2.02
N THR A 362 -17.45 15.16 -3.22
CA THR A 362 -18.22 14.52 -4.29
C THR A 362 -18.53 13.06 -3.97
N LEU A 363 -17.59 12.38 -3.34
CA LEU A 363 -17.68 10.96 -3.02
C LEU A 363 -18.63 10.67 -1.83
N PHE A 364 -18.71 11.60 -0.87
CA PHE A 364 -19.51 11.49 0.35
C PHE A 364 -20.30 12.79 0.57
N PRO A 365 -21.37 13.04 -0.20
CA PRO A 365 -22.10 14.31 -0.19
C PRO A 365 -22.85 14.62 1.13
N GLY A 366 -22.89 13.71 2.10
CA GLY A 366 -23.59 13.87 3.37
C GLY A 366 -22.72 14.02 4.63
N ASP A 367 -21.39 13.91 4.50
CA ASP A 367 -20.45 13.88 5.64
C ASP A 367 -19.60 15.18 5.78
N GLN A 368 -20.11 16.31 5.27
CA GLN A 368 -19.41 17.62 5.31
C GLN A 368 -19.60 18.38 6.62
#